data_AF-A0A954P4U2-F1
#
_entry.id   AF-A0A954P4U2-F1
#
_cell.length_a   1.000
_cell.length_b   1.000
_cell.length_c   1.000
_cell.angle_alpha   90.00
_cell.angle_beta   90.00
_cell.angle_gamma   90.00
#
_symmetry.space_group_name_H-M   'P 1'
#
loop_
_entity.id
_entity.type
_entity.pdbx_description
1 polymer ?
#
loop_
_entity_poly.entity_id
_entity_poly.type
_entity_poly.pdbx_seq_one_letter_code
_entity_poly.pdbx_strand_id
1 'polypeptide(L)'
;MTDLETLRRNVGKTVTVYGQVSRTGKSSSGINFLNFANTELTIVCLKDDAAKFKDGQPADKYRDAEIEVTGEVERFRGKLQVALTAPEHIRRIEADQPDVPSIELKQVGKDHWRSPAGLNYKGRDPDGRSRLEHVLRHAKDDPRRDGPHGVFDGGRDGALAAIDQAWQQIQKQRVRPDVEGSRAAYTVRLNRKVGYLGGRTGASRRNPALYRVLIVVERDTSNVVTAYPK
;
A
#
# COMPACT_ATOMS: atom_id res chain seq x y z
N MET A 1 3.03 -11.52 12.87
CA MET A 1 4.33 -11.98 13.37
C MET A 1 4.34 -13.50 13.36
N THR A 2 5.37 -14.13 12.81
CA THR A 2 5.48 -15.59 12.75
C THR A 2 5.62 -16.21 14.15
N ASP A 3 4.92 -17.31 14.39
CA ASP A 3 4.97 -18.06 15.63
C ASP A 3 6.33 -18.77 15.84
N LEU A 4 6.93 -18.59 17.02
CA LEU A 4 8.28 -19.10 17.33
C LEU A 4 8.30 -20.60 17.58
N GLU A 5 7.21 -21.19 18.10
CA GLU A 5 7.14 -22.65 18.26
C GLU A 5 7.15 -23.37 16.92
N THR A 6 6.43 -22.81 15.94
CA THR A 6 6.43 -23.29 14.56
C THR A 6 7.84 -23.24 13.96
N LEU A 7 8.60 -22.17 14.19
CA LEU A 7 9.98 -22.07 13.69
C LEU A 7 10.92 -23.09 14.35
N ARG A 8 10.79 -23.32 15.67
CA ARG A 8 11.59 -24.34 16.38
C ARG A 8 11.39 -25.75 15.81
N ARG A 9 10.18 -26.07 15.34
CA ARG A 9 9.86 -27.37 14.71
C ARG A 9 10.33 -27.49 13.26
N ASN A 10 10.74 -26.38 12.65
CA ASN A 10 11.16 -26.32 11.24
C ASN A 10 12.63 -25.91 11.07
N VAL A 11 13.47 -26.10 12.10
CA VAL A 11 14.93 -25.96 11.96
C VAL A 11 15.44 -26.92 10.88
N GLY A 12 16.33 -26.42 10.01
CA GLY A 12 16.86 -27.14 8.84
C GLY A 12 15.91 -27.11 7.63
N LYS A 13 14.83 -26.31 7.66
CA LYS A 13 13.91 -26.15 6.53
C LYS A 13 13.81 -24.69 6.11
N THR A 14 13.56 -24.49 4.83
CA THR A 14 13.16 -23.19 4.28
C THR A 14 11.76 -22.83 4.75
N VAL A 15 11.61 -21.64 5.33
CA VAL A 15 10.32 -21.08 5.75
C VAL A 15 10.23 -19.61 5.35
N THR A 16 9.00 -19.07 5.39
CA THR A 16 8.76 -17.64 5.26
C THR A 16 8.41 -17.03 6.63
N VAL A 17 9.15 -15.99 7.02
CA VAL A 17 8.97 -15.27 8.29
C VAL A 17 8.52 -13.83 8.08
N TYR A 18 7.65 -13.36 8.96
CA TYR A 18 7.03 -12.04 8.92
C TYR A 18 7.30 -11.28 10.22
N GLY A 19 7.79 -10.06 10.12
CA GLY A 19 7.98 -9.23 11.30
C GLY A 19 8.49 -7.82 11.04
N GLN A 20 8.26 -6.97 12.04
CA GLN A 20 8.83 -5.64 12.13
C GLN A 20 10.31 -5.74 12.53
N VAL A 21 11.20 -5.19 11.70
CA VAL A 21 12.60 -5.01 12.04
C VAL A 21 12.70 -3.88 13.06
N SER A 22 13.12 -4.20 14.29
CA SER A 22 13.29 -3.22 15.36
C SER A 22 14.75 -2.80 15.55
N ARG A 23 15.70 -3.61 15.03
CA ARG A 23 17.12 -3.32 15.15
C ARG A 23 17.90 -3.93 14.01
N THR A 24 18.81 -3.16 13.44
CA THR A 24 19.77 -3.66 12.44
C THR A 24 21.21 -3.47 12.92
N GLY A 25 22.13 -4.29 12.40
CA GLY A 25 23.55 -4.22 12.72
C GLY A 25 24.43 -4.70 11.58
N LYS A 26 25.68 -4.26 11.57
CA LYS A 26 26.73 -4.71 10.65
C LYS A 26 27.95 -5.13 11.45
N SER A 27 28.50 -6.30 11.17
CA SER A 27 29.80 -6.69 11.75
C SER A 27 30.95 -6.02 11.00
N SER A 28 32.13 -5.98 11.62
CA SER A 28 33.39 -5.61 10.97
C SER A 28 33.74 -6.53 9.79
N SER A 29 33.26 -7.78 9.80
CA SER A 29 33.40 -8.75 8.71
C SER A 29 32.39 -8.57 7.57
N GLY A 30 31.48 -7.58 7.65
CA GLY A 30 30.50 -7.27 6.61
C GLY A 30 29.18 -8.06 6.68
N ILE A 31 28.95 -8.81 7.76
CA ILE A 31 27.68 -9.54 7.97
C ILE A 31 26.61 -8.54 8.39
N ASN A 32 25.44 -8.64 7.77
CA ASN A 32 24.28 -7.81 8.04
C ASN A 32 23.28 -8.58 8.93
N PHE A 33 22.76 -7.93 9.96
CA PHE A 33 21.79 -8.48 10.89
C PHE A 33 20.50 -7.65 10.89
N LEU A 34 19.35 -8.30 10.77
CA LEU A 34 18.02 -7.71 10.99
C LEU A 34 17.35 -8.45 12.15
N ASN A 35 16.98 -7.75 13.21
CA ASN A 35 16.35 -8.35 14.38
C ASN A 35 14.90 -7.87 14.47
N PHE A 36 14.00 -8.83 14.71
CA PHE A 36 12.60 -8.52 14.97
C PHE A 36 12.39 -8.08 16.42
N ALA A 37 11.26 -7.41 16.65
CA ALA A 37 10.88 -6.91 17.97
C ALA A 37 10.83 -8.00 19.07
N ASN A 38 10.59 -9.26 18.71
CA ASN A 38 10.55 -10.39 19.65
C ASN A 38 11.95 -10.92 20.06
N THR A 39 13.05 -10.40 19.50
CA THR A 39 14.46 -10.66 19.86
C THR A 39 14.97 -12.11 19.81
N GLU A 40 14.10 -13.11 19.66
CA GLU A 40 14.45 -14.53 19.61
C GLU A 40 14.80 -15.02 18.19
N LEU A 41 14.53 -14.21 17.16
CA LEU A 41 14.81 -14.50 15.76
C LEU A 41 15.63 -13.37 15.12
N THR A 42 16.71 -13.74 14.43
CA THR A 42 17.58 -12.81 13.69
C THR A 42 17.69 -13.24 12.23
N ILE A 43 17.50 -12.31 11.30
CA ILE A 43 17.85 -12.53 9.89
C ILE A 43 19.34 -12.22 9.72
N VAL A 44 20.09 -13.14 9.14
CA VAL A 44 21.54 -13.02 8.93
C VAL A 44 21.83 -13.05 7.45
N CYS A 45 22.52 -12.03 6.94
CA CYS A 45 22.96 -11.95 5.55
C CYS A 45 24.49 -11.85 5.54
N LEU A 46 25.14 -12.89 5.00
CA LEU A 46 26.60 -12.96 4.94
C LEU A 46 27.16 -11.93 3.96
N LYS A 47 28.45 -11.63 4.07
CA LYS A 47 29.13 -10.60 3.26
C LYS A 47 28.90 -10.79 1.75
N ASP A 48 29.08 -12.02 1.26
CA ASP A 48 28.97 -12.33 -0.17
C ASP A 48 27.51 -12.21 -0.66
N ASP A 49 26.54 -12.53 0.20
CA ASP A 49 25.12 -12.36 -0.11
C ASP A 49 24.70 -10.90 -0.05
N ALA A 50 25.21 -10.14 0.92
CA ALA A 50 24.97 -8.71 1.04
C ALA A 50 25.49 -7.94 -0.18
N ALA A 51 26.57 -8.42 -0.82
CA ALA A 51 27.09 -7.83 -2.06
C ALA A 51 26.14 -7.98 -3.26
N LYS A 52 25.16 -8.90 -3.21
CA LYS A 52 24.12 -9.05 -4.25
C LYS A 52 23.10 -7.91 -4.23
N PHE A 53 23.02 -7.14 -3.15
CA PHE A 53 22.08 -6.02 -3.02
C PHE A 53 22.67 -4.75 -3.63
N LYS A 54 22.23 -4.41 -4.86
CA LYS A 54 22.74 -3.27 -5.64
C LYS A 54 22.35 -1.90 -5.06
N ASP A 55 21.20 -1.81 -4.41
CA ASP A 55 20.61 -0.56 -3.92
C ASP A 55 20.85 -0.32 -2.42
N GLY A 56 22.01 -0.76 -1.93
CA GLY A 56 22.39 -0.63 -0.52
C GLY A 56 22.22 -1.92 0.29
N GLN A 57 22.96 -2.00 1.39
CA GLN A 57 23.05 -3.22 2.19
C GLN A 57 21.76 -3.49 2.99
N PRO A 58 21.43 -4.76 3.27
CA PRO A 58 20.19 -5.12 3.98
C PRO A 58 19.98 -4.39 5.31
N ALA A 59 21.02 -4.23 6.13
CA ALA A 59 20.90 -3.57 7.44
C ALA A 59 20.51 -2.10 7.36
N ASP A 60 20.80 -1.42 6.24
CA ASP A 60 20.33 -0.05 6.00
C ASP A 60 18.96 -0.08 5.32
N LYS A 61 18.82 -0.93 4.30
CA LYS A 61 17.64 -1.00 3.44
C LYS A 61 16.38 -1.48 4.15
N TYR A 62 16.48 -2.22 5.24
CA TYR A 62 15.31 -2.76 5.95
C TYR A 62 15.22 -2.30 7.41
N ARG A 63 15.99 -1.26 7.79
CA ARG A 63 15.84 -0.61 9.08
C ARG A 63 14.41 -0.06 9.21
N ASP A 64 13.78 -0.34 10.35
CA ASP A 64 12.43 0.07 10.73
C ASP A 64 11.33 -0.36 9.75
N ALA A 65 11.62 -1.33 8.88
CA ALA A 65 10.66 -1.88 7.93
C ALA A 65 9.93 -3.09 8.52
N GLU A 66 8.67 -3.26 8.15
CA GLU A 66 8.03 -4.56 8.20
C GLU A 66 8.50 -5.37 6.99
N ILE A 67 8.87 -6.63 7.20
CA ILE A 67 9.45 -7.46 6.12
C ILE A 67 8.88 -8.86 6.12
N GLU A 68 8.87 -9.44 4.92
CA GLU A 68 8.75 -10.87 4.69
C GLU A 68 10.12 -11.38 4.24
N VAL A 69 10.59 -12.47 4.85
CA VAL A 69 11.87 -13.11 4.51
C VAL A 69 11.65 -14.60 4.33
N THR A 70 12.12 -15.15 3.20
CA THR A 70 12.14 -16.60 2.97
C THR A 70 13.56 -17.13 3.06
N GLY A 71 13.80 -18.13 3.89
CA GLY A 71 15.12 -18.71 4.04
C GLY A 71 15.13 -19.90 4.99
N GLU A 72 16.26 -20.58 5.07
CA GLU A 72 16.43 -21.71 5.98
C GLU A 72 16.48 -21.24 7.43
N VAL A 73 15.69 -21.88 8.30
CA VAL A 73 15.76 -21.65 9.74
C VAL A 73 16.89 -22.47 10.33
N GLU A 74 17.82 -21.80 10.99
CA GLU A 74 18.94 -22.43 11.67
C GLU A 74 18.94 -22.08 13.15
N ARG A 75 19.67 -22.89 13.93
CA ARG A 75 19.99 -22.57 15.32
C ARG A 75 21.44 -22.17 15.43
N PHE A 76 21.69 -20.95 15.89
CA PHE A 76 23.04 -20.46 16.16
C PHE A 76 23.15 -19.92 17.58
N ARG A 77 24.08 -20.50 18.36
CA ARG A 77 24.32 -20.14 19.78
C ARG A 77 23.04 -20.09 20.62
N GLY A 78 22.16 -21.07 20.43
CA GLY A 78 20.89 -21.19 21.14
C GLY A 78 19.74 -20.35 20.58
N LYS A 79 19.99 -19.37 19.69
CA LYS A 79 18.98 -18.52 19.07
C LYS A 79 18.57 -19.04 17.69
N LEU A 80 17.37 -18.68 17.25
CA LEU A 80 16.95 -18.95 15.87
C LEU A 80 17.48 -17.86 14.95
N GLN A 81 17.91 -18.28 13.77
CA GLN A 81 18.24 -17.37 12.68
C GLN A 81 17.65 -17.84 11.36
N VAL A 82 17.47 -16.92 10.43
CA VAL A 82 17.15 -17.22 9.03
C VAL A 82 18.23 -16.65 8.14
N ALA A 83 18.79 -17.50 7.26
CA ALA A 83 19.80 -17.09 6.30
C ALA A 83 19.16 -16.32 5.13
N LEU A 84 19.60 -15.09 4.92
CA LEU A 84 19.21 -14.25 3.79
C LEU A 84 20.29 -14.30 2.71
N THR A 85 20.09 -15.14 1.71
CA THR A 85 21.09 -15.47 0.68
C THR A 85 20.93 -14.73 -0.65
N ALA A 86 19.81 -14.03 -0.87
CA ALA A 86 19.54 -13.31 -2.12
C ALA A 86 18.54 -12.16 -1.93
N PRO A 87 18.59 -11.08 -2.74
CA PRO A 87 17.64 -9.97 -2.67
C PRO A 87 16.17 -10.35 -2.85
N GLU A 88 15.89 -11.35 -3.69
CA GLU A 88 14.55 -11.87 -3.95
C GLU A 88 13.93 -12.60 -2.74
N HIS A 89 14.75 -13.02 -1.77
CA HIS A 89 14.30 -13.70 -0.55
C HIS A 89 13.78 -12.74 0.52
N ILE A 90 13.84 -11.43 0.29
CA ILE A 90 13.37 -10.42 1.24
C ILE A 90 12.59 -9.32 0.53
N ARG A 91 11.41 -9.02 1.04
CA ARG A 91 10.64 -7.86 0.61
C ARG A 91 10.21 -7.02 1.81
N ARG A 92 10.20 -5.70 1.61
CA ARG A 92 9.48 -4.81 2.52
C ARG A 92 8.00 -5.13 2.35
N ILE A 93 7.35 -5.41 3.47
CA ILE A 93 5.91 -5.32 3.55
C ILE A 93 5.67 -3.83 3.72
N GLU A 94 5.24 -3.19 2.63
CA GLU A 94 4.71 -1.84 2.76
C GLU A 94 3.56 -1.93 3.76
N ALA A 95 3.62 -1.13 4.83
CA ALA A 95 2.56 -1.06 5.81
C ALA A 95 1.26 -0.71 5.06
N ASP A 96 0.42 -1.72 4.87
CA ASP A 96 -0.93 -1.62 4.33
C ASP A 96 -1.02 -1.14 2.86
N GLN A 97 -0.38 -1.84 1.92
CA GLN A 97 -1.10 -2.12 0.69
C GLN A 97 -1.87 -3.42 0.94
N PRO A 98 -3.21 -3.38 1.08
CA PRO A 98 -3.99 -4.61 1.02
C PRO A 98 -3.59 -5.35 -0.27
N ASP A 99 -3.81 -6.66 -0.32
CA ASP A 99 -3.95 -7.36 -1.59
C ASP A 99 -5.21 -6.77 -2.26
N VAL A 100 -5.07 -5.57 -2.84
CA VAL A 100 -6.16 -4.83 -3.41
C VAL A 100 -6.35 -5.44 -4.79
N PRO A 101 -7.54 -6.00 -5.09
CA PRO A 101 -7.80 -6.58 -6.39
C PRO A 101 -7.48 -5.54 -7.46
N SER A 102 -6.52 -5.82 -8.34
CA SER A 102 -6.29 -4.97 -9.49
C SER A 102 -7.52 -5.05 -10.39
N ILE A 103 -8.08 -3.89 -10.72
CA ILE A 103 -9.19 -3.82 -11.66
C ILE A 103 -8.68 -3.33 -13.01
N GLU A 104 -9.14 -3.99 -14.06
CA GLU A 104 -8.85 -3.55 -15.42
C GLU A 104 -9.94 -2.58 -15.89
N LEU A 105 -9.53 -1.38 -16.29
CA LEU A 105 -10.44 -0.43 -16.92
C LEU A 105 -10.57 -0.76 -18.41
N LYS A 106 -11.81 -0.86 -18.89
CA LYS A 106 -12.07 -0.97 -20.33
C LYS A 106 -11.90 0.39 -20.98
N GLN A 107 -10.94 0.55 -21.91
CA GLN A 107 -10.89 1.72 -22.77
C GLN A 107 -12.05 1.66 -23.77
N VAL A 108 -12.91 2.69 -23.77
CA VAL A 108 -14.10 2.76 -24.62
C VAL A 108 -14.01 3.88 -25.65
N GLY A 109 -13.01 4.77 -25.53
CA GLY A 109 -12.74 5.83 -26.49
C GLY A 109 -11.44 6.57 -26.17
N LYS A 110 -11.15 7.63 -26.94
CA LYS A 110 -10.06 8.55 -26.64
C LYS A 110 -10.38 9.28 -25.33
N ASP A 111 -9.47 9.22 -24.36
CA ASP A 111 -9.65 9.80 -23.02
C ASP A 111 -10.93 9.32 -22.29
N HIS A 112 -11.40 8.11 -22.59
CA HIS A 112 -12.59 7.52 -21.96
C HIS A 112 -12.34 6.06 -21.57
N TRP A 113 -12.36 5.83 -20.25
CA TRP A 113 -12.28 4.51 -19.64
C TRP A 113 -13.52 4.21 -18.80
N ARG A 114 -13.85 2.93 -18.68
CA ARG A 114 -14.96 2.44 -17.86
C ARG A 114 -14.49 1.36 -16.90
N SER A 115 -14.87 1.48 -15.62
CA SER A 115 -14.58 0.47 -14.60
C SER A 115 -15.56 -0.72 -14.66
N PRO A 116 -15.24 -1.86 -14.00
CA PRO A 116 -16.14 -3.02 -13.91
C PRO A 116 -17.52 -2.68 -13.32
N ALA A 117 -17.60 -1.87 -12.26
CA ALA A 117 -18.89 -1.40 -11.70
C ALA A 117 -19.58 -0.33 -12.58
N GLY A 118 -18.95 0.08 -13.68
CA GLY A 118 -19.54 0.91 -14.71
C GLY A 118 -19.31 2.42 -14.56
N LEU A 119 -18.37 2.84 -13.73
CA LEU A 119 -18.00 4.24 -13.60
C LEU A 119 -17.20 4.70 -14.83
N ASN A 120 -17.53 5.86 -15.40
CA ASN A 120 -16.89 6.42 -16.58
C ASN A 120 -15.89 7.50 -16.20
N TYR A 121 -14.63 7.29 -16.57
CA TYR A 121 -13.54 8.27 -16.52
C TYR A 121 -13.43 8.89 -17.91
N LYS A 122 -14.18 9.97 -18.15
CA LYS A 122 -14.26 10.61 -19.46
C LYS A 122 -14.03 12.11 -19.41
N GLY A 123 -13.51 12.64 -20.52
CA GLY A 123 -13.28 14.06 -20.69
C GLY A 123 -12.08 14.56 -19.89
N ARG A 124 -12.03 15.88 -19.70
CA ARG A 124 -10.89 16.57 -19.07
C ARG A 124 -11.31 17.39 -17.86
N ASP A 125 -10.38 17.57 -16.94
CA ASP A 125 -10.52 18.51 -15.83
C ASP A 125 -10.26 19.96 -16.30
N PRO A 126 -10.50 20.99 -15.45
CA PRO A 126 -10.25 22.39 -15.81
C PRO A 126 -8.80 22.71 -16.18
N ASP A 127 -7.83 21.91 -15.72
CA ASP A 127 -6.41 22.06 -16.05
C ASP A 127 -6.04 21.31 -17.35
N GLY A 128 -7.02 20.71 -18.03
CA GLY A 128 -6.84 19.97 -19.26
C GLY A 128 -6.35 18.54 -19.10
N ARG A 129 -6.22 18.00 -17.88
CA ARG A 129 -5.82 16.59 -17.66
C ARG A 129 -6.98 15.65 -17.97
N SER A 130 -6.67 14.42 -18.38
CA SER A 130 -7.74 13.42 -18.51
C SER A 130 -8.41 13.18 -17.15
N ARG A 131 -9.69 12.83 -17.16
CA ARG A 131 -10.43 12.57 -15.92
C ARG A 131 -9.79 11.46 -15.08
N LEU A 132 -9.27 10.42 -15.73
CA LEU A 132 -8.55 9.33 -15.08
C LEU A 132 -7.27 9.86 -14.39
N GLU A 133 -6.47 10.65 -15.09
CA GLU A 133 -5.27 11.27 -14.52
C GLU A 133 -5.59 12.15 -13.32
N HIS A 134 -6.63 12.98 -13.40
CA HIS A 134 -7.09 13.81 -12.29
C HIS A 134 -7.39 12.96 -11.04
N VAL A 135 -8.20 11.90 -11.18
CA VAL A 135 -8.55 11.02 -10.06
C VAL A 135 -7.30 10.34 -9.49
N LEU A 136 -6.39 9.87 -10.35
CA LEU A 136 -5.17 9.18 -9.91
C LEU A 136 -4.16 10.10 -9.21
N ARG A 137 -4.30 11.43 -9.27
CA ARG A 137 -3.53 12.33 -8.41
C ARG A 137 -3.84 12.12 -6.93
N HIS A 138 -5.04 11.62 -6.61
CA HIS A 138 -5.38 11.23 -5.24
C HIS A 138 -4.78 9.88 -4.82
N ALA A 139 -3.95 9.25 -5.64
CA ALA A 139 -3.16 8.07 -5.25
C ALA A 139 -1.74 8.44 -4.79
N LYS A 140 -1.38 9.73 -4.83
CA LYS A 140 -0.04 10.21 -4.47
C LYS A 140 -0.16 11.45 -3.62
N ASP A 141 0.49 11.43 -2.45
CA ASP A 141 0.50 12.60 -1.60
C ASP A 141 1.29 13.77 -2.23
N ASP A 142 0.83 14.98 -1.93
CA ASP A 142 1.59 16.20 -2.14
C ASP A 142 1.77 16.88 -0.78
N PRO A 143 2.86 16.57 -0.06
CA PRO A 143 3.09 17.10 1.28
C PRO A 143 3.17 18.64 1.34
N ARG A 144 3.38 19.30 0.19
CA ARG A 144 3.45 20.76 0.09
C ARG A 144 2.10 21.41 -0.14
N ARG A 145 1.07 20.62 -0.46
CA ARG A 145 -0.29 21.11 -0.70
C ARG A 145 -0.85 21.75 0.56
N ASP A 146 -1.40 22.94 0.39
CA ASP A 146 -2.15 23.62 1.44
C ASP A 146 -3.49 22.91 1.68
N GLY A 147 -3.79 22.69 2.96
CA GLY A 147 -5.05 22.08 3.40
C GLY A 147 -5.10 20.54 3.31
N PRO A 148 -6.29 19.96 3.60
CA PRO A 148 -6.54 18.52 3.56
C PRO A 148 -6.36 17.93 2.15
N HIS A 149 -5.72 16.76 2.06
CA HIS A 149 -5.63 16.00 0.82
C HIS A 149 -5.87 14.51 1.10
N GLY A 150 -7.00 13.97 0.65
CA GLY A 150 -7.23 12.53 0.73
C GLY A 150 -6.31 11.79 -0.24
N VAL A 151 -5.52 10.84 0.27
CA VAL A 151 -4.58 10.03 -0.53
C VAL A 151 -4.93 8.55 -0.36
N PHE A 152 -5.22 7.86 -1.46
CA PHE A 152 -5.48 6.42 -1.47
C PHE A 152 -4.20 5.63 -1.15
N ASP A 153 -4.38 4.53 -0.41
CA ASP A 153 -3.36 3.50 -0.30
C ASP A 153 -3.31 2.67 -1.59
N GLY A 154 -2.20 1.98 -1.87
CA GLY A 154 -2.09 1.04 -3.00
C GLY A 154 -1.86 1.68 -4.37
N GLY A 155 -1.51 2.96 -4.42
CA GLY A 155 -1.22 3.66 -5.67
C GLY A 155 -2.41 3.62 -6.65
N ARG A 156 -2.11 3.41 -7.94
CA ARG A 156 -3.14 3.37 -8.98
C ARG A 156 -4.17 2.28 -8.74
N ASP A 157 -3.72 1.05 -8.46
CA ASP A 157 -4.60 -0.11 -8.36
C ASP A 157 -5.46 -0.02 -7.11
N GLY A 158 -4.85 0.40 -6.00
CA GLY A 158 -5.54 0.70 -4.74
C GLY A 158 -6.66 1.72 -4.88
N ALA A 159 -6.36 2.84 -5.54
CA ALA A 159 -7.33 3.90 -5.81
C ALA A 159 -8.49 3.41 -6.69
N LEU A 160 -8.19 2.78 -7.83
CA LEU A 160 -9.21 2.31 -8.77
C LEU A 160 -10.13 1.27 -8.14
N ALA A 161 -9.57 0.30 -7.42
CA ALA A 161 -10.35 -0.73 -6.74
C ALA A 161 -11.22 -0.18 -5.61
N ALA A 162 -10.72 0.77 -4.81
CA ALA A 162 -11.52 1.39 -3.75
C ALA A 162 -12.69 2.19 -4.33
N ILE A 163 -12.46 2.92 -5.43
CA ILE A 163 -13.50 3.68 -6.12
C ILE A 163 -14.54 2.75 -6.73
N ASP A 164 -14.12 1.68 -7.41
CA ASP A 164 -15.04 0.72 -8.04
C ASP A 164 -15.88 -0.04 -6.99
N GLN A 165 -15.25 -0.46 -5.88
CA GLN A 165 -15.94 -1.07 -4.74
C GLN A 165 -16.97 -0.11 -4.13
N ALA A 166 -16.61 1.17 -3.95
CA ALA A 166 -17.54 2.18 -3.44
C ALA A 166 -18.70 2.44 -4.42
N TRP A 167 -18.42 2.48 -5.73
CA TRP A 167 -19.45 2.64 -6.77
C TRP A 167 -20.43 1.46 -6.81
N GLN A 168 -19.92 0.24 -6.73
CA GLN A 168 -20.74 -0.97 -6.62
C GLN A 168 -21.65 -0.93 -5.39
N GLN A 169 -21.13 -0.45 -4.24
CA GLN A 169 -21.95 -0.29 -3.02
C GLN A 169 -23.02 0.78 -3.17
N ILE A 170 -22.72 1.92 -3.81
CA ILE A 170 -23.71 2.97 -4.11
C ILE A 170 -24.88 2.39 -4.89
N GLN A 171 -24.59 1.63 -5.95
CA GLN A 171 -25.61 0.99 -6.78
C GLN A 171 -26.41 -0.05 -6.01
N LYS A 172 -25.73 -0.96 -5.29
CA LYS A 172 -26.37 -2.06 -4.56
C LYS A 172 -27.26 -1.56 -3.41
N GLN A 173 -26.78 -0.56 -2.67
CA GLN A 173 -27.47 -0.03 -1.48
C GLN A 173 -28.37 1.16 -1.79
N ARG A 174 -28.38 1.66 -3.03
CA ARG A 174 -29.13 2.85 -3.45
C ARG A 174 -28.81 4.06 -2.56
N VAL A 175 -27.53 4.27 -2.29
CA VAL A 175 -27.04 5.40 -1.49
C VAL A 175 -27.53 6.69 -2.13
N ARG A 176 -28.08 7.62 -1.36
CA ARG A 176 -28.52 8.93 -1.87
C ARG A 176 -27.33 9.89 -1.91
N PRO A 177 -27.10 10.60 -3.03
CA PRO A 177 -26.06 11.62 -3.08
C PRO A 177 -26.49 12.91 -2.37
N ASP A 178 -25.50 13.70 -1.99
CA ASP A 178 -25.66 15.14 -1.83
C ASP A 178 -25.59 15.81 -3.21
N VAL A 179 -26.55 16.68 -3.54
CA VAL A 179 -26.70 17.23 -4.89
C VAL A 179 -26.46 18.74 -4.86
N GLU A 180 -25.50 19.18 -5.67
CA GLU A 180 -25.14 20.58 -5.82
C GLU A 180 -25.06 20.94 -7.32
N GLY A 181 -26.09 21.63 -7.81
CA GLY A 181 -26.19 22.01 -9.22
C GLY A 181 -26.11 20.82 -10.17
N SER A 182 -25.05 20.78 -10.98
CA SER A 182 -24.78 19.71 -11.96
C SER A 182 -23.98 18.53 -11.40
N ARG A 183 -23.76 18.48 -10.08
CA ARG A 183 -22.93 17.47 -9.41
C ARG A 183 -23.72 16.68 -8.37
N ALA A 184 -23.36 15.40 -8.26
CA ALA A 184 -23.85 14.51 -7.21
C ALA A 184 -22.66 13.90 -6.49
N ALA A 185 -22.61 14.04 -5.16
CA ALA A 185 -21.53 13.58 -4.31
C ALA A 185 -22.00 12.43 -3.41
N TYR A 186 -21.31 11.30 -3.49
CA TYR A 186 -21.56 10.11 -2.67
C TYR A 186 -20.41 9.91 -1.71
N THR A 187 -20.70 9.68 -0.43
CA THR A 187 -19.69 9.27 0.56
C THR A 187 -20.00 7.86 1.04
N VAL A 188 -19.06 6.94 0.84
CA VAL A 188 -19.24 5.52 1.16
C VAL A 188 -18.14 5.08 2.12
N ARG A 189 -18.49 4.37 3.19
CA ARG A 189 -17.51 3.74 4.08
C ARG A 189 -17.14 2.37 3.55
N LEU A 190 -15.84 2.12 3.38
CA LEU A 190 -15.31 0.78 3.16
C LEU A 190 -14.84 0.26 4.52
N ASN A 191 -15.21 -0.97 4.89
CA ASN A 191 -14.88 -1.56 6.21
C ASN A 191 -13.40 -2.00 6.32
N ARG A 192 -12.50 -1.22 5.70
CA ARG A 192 -11.05 -1.36 5.69
C ARG A 192 -10.45 0.03 5.50
N LYS A 193 -9.18 0.22 5.85
CA LYS A 193 -8.46 1.44 5.47
C LYS A 193 -8.42 1.55 3.94
N VAL A 194 -8.64 2.77 3.43
CA VAL A 194 -8.61 3.06 1.98
C VAL A 194 -7.54 4.07 1.61
N GLY A 195 -6.94 4.71 2.61
CA GLY A 195 -6.01 5.80 2.43
C GLY A 195 -5.73 6.53 3.73
N TYR A 196 -5.16 7.71 3.60
CA TYR A 196 -4.82 8.58 4.70
C TYR A 196 -5.01 10.05 4.32
N LEU A 197 -5.09 10.89 5.35
CA LEU A 197 -5.05 12.33 5.18
C LEU A 197 -3.61 12.76 4.93
N GLY A 198 -3.30 13.20 3.71
CA GLY A 198 -2.03 13.80 3.30
C GLY A 198 -2.05 15.34 3.28
N GLY A 199 -1.12 15.91 2.54
CA GLY A 199 -0.86 17.36 2.51
C GLY A 199 -0.23 17.88 3.81
N ARG A 200 -0.07 19.20 3.91
CA ARG A 200 0.50 19.82 5.14
C ARG A 200 -0.34 19.52 6.38
N THR A 201 -1.67 19.45 6.22
CA THR A 201 -2.60 19.11 7.32
C THR A 201 -2.46 17.64 7.73
N GLY A 202 -2.28 16.74 6.77
CA GLY A 202 -1.99 15.33 7.06
C GLY A 202 -0.71 15.16 7.84
N ALA A 203 0.37 15.75 7.34
CA ALA A 203 1.69 15.68 7.96
C ALA A 203 1.68 16.16 9.42
N SER A 204 1.03 17.30 9.72
CA SER A 204 0.93 17.81 11.09
C SER A 204 0.10 16.92 12.02
N ARG A 205 -0.77 16.07 11.48
CA ARG A 205 -1.61 15.12 12.22
C ARG A 205 -1.09 13.68 12.17
N ARG A 206 0.13 13.47 11.67
CA ARG A 206 0.72 12.13 11.46
C ARG A 206 -0.12 11.24 10.53
N ASN A 207 -0.64 11.82 9.46
CA ASN A 207 -1.32 11.13 8.36
C ASN A 207 -2.42 10.15 8.83
N PRO A 208 -3.50 10.64 9.49
CA PRO A 208 -4.53 9.77 10.02
C PRO A 208 -5.19 8.93 8.93
N ALA A 209 -5.49 7.68 9.26
CA ALA A 209 -6.15 6.72 8.36
C ALA A 209 -7.57 7.16 7.99
N LEU A 210 -7.93 6.95 6.72
CA LEU A 210 -9.24 7.24 6.15
C LEU A 210 -9.92 5.94 5.72
N TYR A 211 -11.24 5.90 5.90
CA TYR A 211 -12.08 4.70 5.71
C TYR A 211 -13.28 4.95 4.79
N ARG A 212 -13.43 6.18 4.27
CA ARG A 212 -14.51 6.54 3.37
C ARG A 212 -13.94 7.01 2.04
N VAL A 213 -14.70 6.79 0.98
CA VAL A 213 -14.43 7.32 -0.35
C VAL A 213 -15.52 8.31 -0.69
N LEU A 214 -15.13 9.53 -1.04
CA LEU A 214 -16.00 10.49 -1.72
C LEU A 214 -15.90 10.23 -3.22
N ILE A 215 -17.05 10.09 -3.91
CA ILE A 215 -17.13 10.05 -5.37
C ILE A 215 -18.06 11.18 -5.80
N VAL A 216 -17.55 12.08 -6.64
CA VAL A 216 -18.36 13.13 -7.28
C VAL A 216 -18.57 12.74 -8.73
N VAL A 217 -19.82 12.71 -9.16
CA VAL A 217 -20.21 12.46 -10.56
C VAL A 217 -20.96 13.65 -11.14
N GLU A 218 -21.00 13.75 -12.46
CA GLU A 218 -22.00 14.56 -13.15
C GLU A 218 -23.39 14.01 -12.83
N ARG A 219 -24.31 14.89 -12.44
CA ARG A 219 -25.65 14.54 -11.98
C ARG A 219 -26.36 13.62 -12.99
N ASP A 220 -27.05 12.61 -12.46
CA ASP A 220 -27.84 11.63 -13.24
C ASP A 220 -27.01 10.82 -14.25
N THR A 221 -25.69 10.75 -14.07
CA THR A 221 -24.77 9.93 -14.88
C THR A 221 -23.84 9.08 -14.01
N SER A 222 -23.01 8.26 -14.67
CA SER A 222 -21.85 7.59 -14.05
C SER A 222 -20.52 8.23 -14.45
N ASN A 223 -20.52 9.49 -14.90
CA ASN A 223 -19.28 10.18 -15.30
C ASN A 223 -18.63 10.78 -14.06
N VAL A 224 -17.48 10.22 -13.66
CA VAL A 224 -16.75 10.73 -12.50
C VAL A 224 -16.18 12.10 -12.81
N VAL A 225 -16.20 12.97 -11.80
CA VAL A 225 -15.54 14.27 -11.80
C VAL A 225 -14.27 14.19 -10.95
N THR A 226 -14.39 13.67 -9.73
CA THR A 226 -13.27 13.41 -8.83
C THR A 226 -13.65 12.32 -7.84
N ALA A 227 -12.66 11.64 -7.26
CA ALA A 227 -12.87 10.71 -6.17
C ALA A 227 -11.61 10.64 -5.30
N TYR A 228 -11.80 10.61 -3.97
CA TYR A 228 -10.69 10.60 -3.01
C TYR A 228 -11.12 10.08 -1.62
N PRO A 229 -10.18 9.61 -0.78
CA PRO A 229 -10.46 9.25 0.60
C PRO A 229 -10.87 10.42 1.49
N LYS A 230 -11.81 10.23 2.40
CA LYS A 230 -12.28 11.27 3.33
C LYS A 230 -12.56 10.73 4.73
#